data_AF-A0A0Q5JN09-F1
#
_entry.id   AF-A0A0Q5JN09-F1
#
_cell.length_a   1.000
_cell.length_b   1.000
_cell.length_c   1.000
_cell.angle_alpha   90.00
_cell.angle_beta   90.00
_cell.angle_gamma   90.00
#
_symmetry.space_group_name_H-M   'P 1'
#
loop_
_entity.id
_entity.type
_entity.pdbx_description
1 polymer ?
#
loop_
_entity_poly.entity_id
_entity_poly.type
_entity_poly.pdbx_seq_one_letter_code
_entity_poly.pdbx_strand_id
1 'polypeptide(L)'
;MAHRLIAAERLGRPLLPGEIVHHRDGDSTNNHPDNLLVLPSQAYHAHVEHHLRCEKRGMAFLFPDFLQGVKEGRKGTLFDGILPIQTKKA
;
A
#
# COMPACT_ATOMS: atom_id res chain seq x y z
N MET A 1 1.50 -9.04 -15.16
CA MET A 1 2.76 -9.61 -14.61
C MET A 1 3.79 -8.54 -14.25
N ALA A 2 3.89 -7.43 -15.00
CA ALA A 2 4.81 -6.33 -14.72
C ALA A 2 4.72 -5.77 -13.28
N HIS A 3 3.52 -5.52 -12.74
CA HIS A 3 3.37 -5.03 -11.35
C HIS A 3 4.04 -5.91 -10.29
N ARG A 4 4.11 -7.23 -10.48
CA ARG A 4 4.77 -8.12 -9.48
C ARG A 4 6.27 -7.92 -9.46
N LEU A 5 6.87 -7.69 -10.63
CA LEU A 5 8.30 -7.40 -10.74
C LEU A 5 8.62 -6.04 -10.14
N ILE A 6 7.83 -5.02 -10.48
CA ILE A 6 8.00 -3.65 -9.96
C ILE A 6 7.82 -3.64 -8.43
N ALA A 7 6.83 -4.37 -7.91
CA ALA A 7 6.64 -4.48 -6.46
C ALA A 7 7.80 -5.19 -5.75
N ALA A 8 8.35 -6.25 -6.35
CA ALA A 8 9.53 -6.94 -5.81
C ALA A 8 10.78 -6.05 -5.82
N GLU A 9 11.00 -5.32 -6.92
CA GLU A 9 12.09 -4.36 -7.05
C GLU A 9 11.99 -3.26 -5.98
N ARG A 10 10.79 -2.70 -5.78
CA ARG A 10 10.55 -1.71 -4.72
C ARG A 10 10.80 -2.25 -3.31
N LEU A 11 10.47 -3.52 -3.06
CA LEU A 11 10.74 -4.18 -1.78
C LEU A 11 12.22 -4.52 -1.57
N GLY A 12 13.04 -4.53 -2.64
CA GLY A 12 14.41 -5.01 -2.60
C GLY A 12 14.54 -6.52 -2.36
N ARG A 13 13.44 -7.28 -2.49
CA ARG A 13 13.41 -8.73 -2.33
C ARG A 13 12.31 -9.36 -3.19
N PRO A 14 12.43 -10.65 -3.56
CA PRO A 14 11.33 -11.35 -4.22
C PRO A 14 10.07 -11.41 -3.33
N LEU A 15 8.92 -11.49 -3.99
CA LEU A 15 7.65 -11.75 -3.33
C LEU A 15 7.65 -13.17 -2.74
N LEU A 16 7.23 -13.29 -1.49
CA LEU A 16 7.07 -14.56 -0.80
C LEU A 16 5.83 -15.31 -1.32
N PRO A 17 5.80 -16.65 -1.17
CA PRO A 17 4.60 -17.43 -1.43
C PRO A 17 3.42 -16.89 -0.60
N GLY A 18 2.32 -16.56 -1.28
CA GLY A 18 1.10 -16.03 -0.65
C GLY A 18 0.99 -14.50 -0.66
N GLU A 19 2.07 -13.75 -0.92
CA GLU A 19 2.00 -12.30 -1.06
C GLU A 19 1.24 -11.89 -2.34
N ILE A 20 0.35 -10.90 -2.23
CA ILE A 20 -0.51 -10.41 -3.32
C ILE A 20 -0.26 -8.93 -3.54
N VAL A 21 -0.17 -8.49 -4.79
CA VAL A 21 -0.03 -7.08 -5.15
C VAL A 21 -1.41 -6.47 -5.38
N HIS A 22 -1.70 -5.41 -4.65
CA HIS A 22 -2.92 -4.60 -4.74
C HIS A 22 -2.60 -3.24 -5.37
N HIS A 23 -3.49 -2.74 -6.23
CA HIS A 23 -3.39 -1.41 -6.83
C HIS A 23 -4.28 -0.45 -6.03
N ARG A 24 -3.69 0.57 -5.41
CA ARG A 24 -4.40 1.46 -4.48
C ARG A 24 -5.51 2.27 -5.16
N ASP A 25 -5.30 2.67 -6.40
CA ASP A 25 -6.28 3.38 -7.24
C ASP A 25 -7.35 2.47 -7.87
N GLY A 26 -7.16 1.15 -7.81
CA GLY A 26 -8.01 0.17 -8.48
C GLY A 26 -7.78 0.04 -9.99
N ASP A 27 -6.80 0.75 -10.56
CA ASP A 27 -6.43 0.65 -11.98
C ASP A 27 -5.26 -0.32 -12.17
N SER A 28 -5.55 -1.47 -12.77
CA SER A 28 -4.56 -2.51 -13.07
C SER A 28 -3.51 -2.12 -14.12
N THR A 29 -3.71 -1.00 -14.83
CA THR A 29 -2.76 -0.48 -15.82
C THR A 29 -1.74 0.49 -15.20
N ASN A 30 -2.07 1.09 -14.04
CA ASN A 30 -1.18 1.99 -13.32
C ASN A 30 -0.17 1.20 -12.46
N ASN A 31 0.94 0.82 -13.09
CA ASN A 31 2.02 0.07 -12.45
C ASN A 31 3.03 0.96 -11.70
N HIS A 32 2.69 2.22 -11.38
CA HIS A 32 3.61 3.10 -10.65
C HIS A 32 3.97 2.48 -9.29
N PRO A 33 5.25 2.42 -8.89
CA PRO A 33 5.66 1.70 -7.69
C PRO A 33 5.01 2.22 -6.39
N ASP A 34 4.63 3.50 -6.32
CA ASP A 34 3.86 4.05 -5.18
C ASP A 34 2.39 3.59 -5.15
N ASN A 35 1.82 3.22 -6.31
CA ASN A 35 0.45 2.71 -6.44
C ASN A 35 0.34 1.22 -6.07
N LEU A 36 1.46 0.51 -6.05
CA LEU A 36 1.51 -0.92 -5.76
C LEU A 36 1.72 -1.16 -4.26
N LEU A 37 0.85 -1.96 -3.67
CA LEU A 37 0.93 -2.39 -2.28
C LEU A 37 1.02 -3.92 -2.22
N VAL A 38 2.01 -4.44 -1.51
CA VAL A 38 2.13 -5.89 -1.26
C VAL A 38 1.40 -6.24 0.03
N LEU A 39 0.46 -7.17 -0.08
CA LEU A 39 -0.37 -7.68 1.01
C LEU A 39 0.07 -9.10 1.39
N PRO A 40 -0.07 -9.49 2.66
CA PRO A 40 0.50 -10.73 3.18
C PRO A 40 -0.24 -12.00 2.71
N SER A 41 -1.50 -11.87 2.29
CA SER A 41 -2.30 -13.01 1.84
C SER A 41 -3.47 -12.59 0.95
N GLN A 42 -3.96 -13.55 0.17
CA GLN A 42 -5.18 -13.38 -0.63
C GLN A 42 -6.42 -13.17 0.25
N ALA A 43 -6.47 -13.80 1.43
CA ALA A 43 -7.57 -13.58 2.37
C ALA A 43 -7.59 -12.13 2.89
N TYR A 44 -6.41 -11.57 3.19
CA TYR A 44 -6.30 -10.17 3.60
C TYR A 44 -6.69 -9.22 2.45
N HIS A 45 -6.24 -9.50 1.23
CA HIS A 45 -6.66 -8.75 0.05
C HIS A 45 -8.18 -8.75 -0.14
N ALA A 46 -8.84 -9.92 -0.05
CA ALA A 46 -10.29 -10.02 -0.17
C ALA A 46 -11.04 -9.25 0.93
N HIS A 47 -10.52 -9.29 2.17
CA HIS A 47 -11.07 -8.53 3.29
C HIS A 47 -11.00 -7.02 3.06
N VAL A 48 -9.84 -6.52 2.63
CA VAL A 48 -9.64 -5.12 2.27
C VAL A 48 -10.59 -4.69 1.13
N GLU A 49 -10.66 -5.48 0.05
CA GLU A 49 -11.56 -5.23 -1.08
C GLU A 49 -13.04 -5.22 -0.69
N HIS A 50 -13.44 -6.06 0.26
CA HIS A 50 -14.79 -6.03 0.80
C HIS A 50 -15.09 -4.69 1.47
N HIS A 51 -14.20 -4.22 2.36
CA HIS A 51 -14.38 -2.95 3.06
C HIS A 51 -14.36 -1.74 2.12
N LEU A 52 -13.43 -1.70 1.16
CA LEU A 52 -13.38 -0.63 0.16
C LEU A 52 -14.67 -0.55 -0.67
N ARG A 53 -15.28 -1.70 -0.98
CA ARG A 53 -16.59 -1.74 -1.68
C ARG A 53 -17.74 -1.28 -0.80
N CYS A 54 -17.76 -1.66 0.48
CA CYS A 54 -18.79 -1.20 1.42
C CYS A 54 -18.73 0.33 1.60
N GLU A 55 -17.52 0.89 1.72
CA GLU A 55 -17.32 2.32 1.83
C GLU A 55 -17.77 3.08 0.58
N LYS A 56 -17.47 2.57 -0.62
CA LYS A 56 -17.99 3.14 -1.88
C LYS A 56 -19.53 3.16 -1.94
N ARG A 57 -20.20 2.33 -1.15
CA ARG A 57 -21.68 2.28 -1.01
C ARG A 57 -22.19 3.13 0.15
N GLY A 58 -21.34 3.90 0.82
CA GLY A 58 -21.68 4.74 1.97
C GLY A 58 -21.75 4.00 3.30
N MET A 59 -21.34 2.72 3.36
CA MET A 59 -21.29 1.93 4.60
C MET A 59 -19.85 1.93 5.14
N ALA A 60 -19.53 2.94 5.95
CA ALA A 60 -18.23 3.04 6.59
C ALA A 60 -18.02 1.88 7.56
N PHE A 61 -16.82 1.32 7.57
CA PHE A 61 -16.39 0.36 8.58
C PHE A 61 -16.21 1.05 9.93
N LEU A 62 -16.38 0.31 11.03
CA LEU A 62 -16.27 0.82 12.42
C LEU A 62 -14.92 1.49 12.72
N PHE A 63 -13.84 1.05 12.08
CA PHE A 63 -12.48 1.56 12.29
C PHE A 63 -11.81 1.90 10.95
N PRO A 64 -12.15 3.04 10.31
CA PRO A 64 -11.65 3.38 8.97
C PRO A 64 -10.12 3.56 8.92
N ASP A 65 -9.51 4.00 10.02
CA ASP A 65 -8.06 4.21 10.15
C ASP A 65 -7.25 2.94 9.94
N PHE A 66 -7.85 1.77 10.21
CA PHE A 66 -7.19 0.48 10.02
C PHE A 66 -6.87 0.20 8.55
N LEU A 67 -7.60 0.82 7.63
CA LEU A 67 -7.39 0.72 6.18
C LEU A 67 -6.62 1.92 5.60
N GLN A 68 -6.24 2.90 6.42
CA GLN A 68 -5.53 4.08 5.93
C GLN A 68 -4.22 3.70 5.23
N GLY A 69 -3.48 2.71 5.76
CA GLY A 69 -2.26 2.22 5.13
C GLY A 69 -2.47 1.52 3.78
N VAL A 70 -3.69 1.06 3.50
CA VAL A 70 -4.08 0.51 2.19
C VAL A 70 -4.40 1.63 1.21
N LYS A 71 -5.12 2.67 1.64
CA LYS A 71 -5.50 3.78 0.78
C LYS A 71 -4.34 4.72 0.48
N GLU A 72 -3.54 5.02 1.49
CA GLU A 72 -2.47 6.01 1.44
C GLU A 72 -1.11 5.35 1.65
N GLY A 73 -0.13 5.77 0.85
CA GLY A 73 1.26 5.45 1.15
C GLY A 73 1.69 6.19 2.41
N ARG A 74 2.28 5.49 3.38
CA ARG A 74 2.90 6.15 4.54
C ARG A 74 3.99 7.09 4.02
N LYS A 75 3.79 8.40 4.18
CA LYS A 75 4.79 9.42 3.88
C LYS A 75 5.64 9.65 5.12
N GLY A 76 6.95 9.56 4.95
CA GLY A 76 7.93 9.81 6.01
C GLY A 76 8.34 8.57 6.80
N THR A 77 9.30 8.76 7.68
CA THR A 77 9.81 7.77 8.63
C THR A 77 9.34 8.06 10.05
N LEU A 78 9.32 7.04 10.91
CA LEU A 78 9.01 7.19 12.33
C LEU A 78 9.91 8.25 13.02
N PHE A 79 11.10 8.49 12.47
CA PHE A 79 12.10 9.39 13.03
C PHE A 79 12.14 10.77 12.38
N ASP A 80 11.24 11.08 11.43
CA ASP A 80 11.27 12.35 10.71
C ASP A 80 11.07 13.57 11.64
N GLY A 81 10.42 13.41 12.79
CA GLY A 81 10.27 14.45 13.80
C GLY A 81 11.33 14.43 14.92
N ILE A 82 12.23 13.44 14.92
CA ILE A 82 13.21 13.20 15.98
C ILE A 82 14.64 13.50 15.48
N LEU A 83 14.91 13.23 14.21
CA LEU A 83 16.21 13.51 13.62
C LEU A 83 16.30 15.00 13.25
N PRO A 84 17.35 15.72 13.67
CA PRO A 84 17.57 17.07 13.21
C PRO A 84 17.66 17.05 11.68
N ILE A 85 16.86 17.87 11.02
CA ILE A 85 16.86 18.04 9.57
C ILE A 85 18.30 18.39 9.18
N GLN A 86 19.02 17.41 8.63
CA GLN A 86 20.32 17.66 8.02
C GLN A 86 20.04 18.49 6.77
N THR A 87 20.05 19.81 6.94
CA THR A 87 20.00 20.74 5.82
C THR A 87 21.21 20.43 4.94
N LYS A 88 20.97 19.75 3.81
CA LYS A 88 21.94 19.73 2.73
C LYS A 88 22.05 21.17 2.23
N LYS A 89 23.03 21.91 2.76
CA LYS A 89 23.54 23.12 2.12
C LYS A 89 24.03 22.72 0.72
N ALA A 90 23.36 23.25 -0.31
CA ALA A 90 23.98 23.45 -1.61
C ALA A 90 24.82 24.74 -1.55
#